data_AF-A0A7W7EYM3-F1
#
_entry.id   AF-A0A7W7EYM3-F1
#
_cell.length_a   1.000
_cell.length_b   1.000
_cell.length_c   1.000
_cell.angle_alpha   90.00
_cell.angle_beta   90.00
_cell.angle_gamma   90.00
#
_symmetry.space_group_name_H-M   'P 1'
#
loop_
_entity.id
_entity.type
_entity.pdbx_description
1 polymer ?
#
loop_
_entity_poly.entity_id
_entity_poly.type
_entity_poly.pdbx_seq_one_letter_code
_entity_poly.pdbx_strand_id
1 'polypeptide(L)'
;MTLRSLPLFVRLDGRPVILLGEGEPAAAKGRLLARAGAVPVGEAADAALAIVAIEDEAEALAAIARLKARGVLVNAVDRPSQCDFTLPAIVDRDPVIVAIGTGGVSAGLAAALRQRLETLLPARLGALAQALYAARAALRQRFPDMAQRRRAISAALAPGGALDPLALPEGDLNAIAATIGAAAVATRRTIRLRSADPDDLSLREARWLADADWLVAGPDAPPAILARARADAGRSATPPAEAAGLVVTLIAPGGPL
;
A
#
# COMPACT_ATOMS: atom_id res chain seq x y z
N MET A 1 -1.91 -18.66 -6.19
CA MET A 1 -0.64 -17.94 -5.94
C MET A 1 -0.31 -18.09 -4.46
N THR A 2 0.87 -18.61 -4.11
CA THR A 2 1.30 -18.77 -2.71
C THR A 2 2.18 -17.59 -2.29
N LEU A 3 1.82 -16.92 -1.20
CA LEU A 3 2.64 -15.86 -0.60
C LEU A 3 3.70 -16.50 0.30
N ARG A 4 4.99 -16.23 0.04
CA ARG A 4 6.11 -16.78 0.84
C ARG A 4 6.30 -16.08 2.19
N SER A 5 5.80 -14.86 2.34
CA SER A 5 5.90 -14.05 3.55
C SER A 5 4.76 -13.04 3.63
N LEU A 6 4.32 -12.71 4.84
CA LEU A 6 3.36 -11.63 5.08
C LEU A 6 4.10 -10.28 5.17
N PRO A 7 3.87 -9.32 4.27
CA PRO A 7 4.48 -7.99 4.37
C PRO A 7 3.83 -7.22 5.53
N LEU A 8 4.62 -6.87 6.54
CA LEU A 8 4.18 -6.11 7.71
C LEU A 8 5.09 -4.90 7.94
N PHE A 9 4.49 -3.78 8.32
CA PHE A 9 5.21 -2.65 8.89
C PHE A 9 5.08 -2.71 10.41
N VAL A 10 6.21 -2.83 11.11
CA VAL A 10 6.26 -2.92 12.56
C VAL A 10 6.56 -1.53 13.14
N ARG A 11 5.72 -1.05 14.05
CA ARG A 11 5.98 0.18 14.81
C ARG A 11 6.95 -0.14 15.94
N LEU A 12 8.11 0.49 15.92
CA LEU A 12 9.20 0.23 16.87
C LEU A 12 9.56 1.42 17.75
N ASP A 13 8.87 2.55 17.64
CA ASP A 13 9.12 3.75 18.46
C ASP A 13 9.19 3.43 19.96
N GLY A 14 10.39 3.57 20.54
CA GLY A 14 10.68 3.29 21.96
C GLY A 14 10.65 1.81 22.35
N ARG A 15 10.53 0.86 21.40
CA ARG A 15 10.44 -0.57 21.68
C ARG A 15 11.81 -1.25 21.71
N PRO A 16 12.05 -2.18 22.64
CA PRO A 16 13.29 -2.94 22.68
C PRO A 16 13.36 -3.93 21.49
N VAL A 17 14.53 -4.02 20.87
CA VAL A 17 14.86 -5.04 19.88
C VAL A 17 16.22 -5.62 20.22
N ILE A 18 16.29 -6.94 20.38
CA ILE A 18 17.56 -7.61 20.70
C ILE A 18 18.49 -7.50 19.50
N LEU A 19 19.72 -7.07 19.71
CA LEU A 19 20.77 -7.06 18.70
C LEU A 19 22.00 -7.77 19.27
N LEU A 20 22.34 -8.92 18.69
CA LEU A 20 23.50 -9.71 19.10
C LEU A 20 24.56 -9.69 17.99
N GLY A 21 25.82 -9.77 18.40
CA GLY A 21 26.98 -9.71 17.51
C GLY A 21 27.70 -8.37 17.56
N GLU A 22 28.86 -8.33 16.94
CA GLU A 22 29.77 -7.19 16.93
C GLU A 22 30.17 -6.81 15.49
N GLY A 23 31.01 -5.79 15.36
CA GLY A 23 31.52 -5.34 14.06
C GLY A 23 30.50 -4.59 13.21
N GLU A 24 30.86 -4.40 11.95
CA GLU A 24 30.08 -3.59 11.01
C GLU A 24 28.69 -4.17 10.68
N PRO A 25 28.49 -5.50 10.53
CA PRO A 25 27.17 -6.07 10.32
C PRO A 25 26.19 -5.72 11.44
N ALA A 26 26.61 -5.87 12.71
CA ALA A 26 25.79 -5.51 13.86
C ALA A 26 25.54 -4.00 13.92
N ALA A 27 26.58 -3.17 13.72
CA ALA A 27 26.46 -1.71 13.70
C ALA A 27 25.49 -1.21 12.63
N ALA A 28 25.52 -1.79 11.43
CA ALA A 28 24.59 -1.46 10.34
C ALA A 28 23.12 -1.76 10.71
N LYS A 29 22.86 -2.88 11.38
CA LYS A 29 21.53 -3.23 11.89
C LYS A 29 21.10 -2.30 13.03
N GLY A 30 22.01 -1.96 13.93
CA GLY A 30 21.78 -0.98 15.00
C GLY A 30 21.34 0.38 14.46
N ARG A 31 22.01 0.90 13.42
CA ARG A 31 21.61 2.17 12.77
C ARG A 31 20.22 2.08 12.13
N LEU A 32 19.88 0.97 11.49
CA LEU A 32 18.56 0.76 10.92
C LEU A 32 17.47 0.72 12.01
N LEU A 33 17.71 -0.01 13.10
CA LEU A 33 16.80 -0.09 14.24
C LEU A 33 16.57 1.28 14.89
N ALA A 34 17.65 2.03 15.15
CA ALA A 34 17.56 3.37 15.73
C ALA A 34 16.79 4.34 14.82
N ARG A 35 17.01 4.29 13.50
CA ARG A 35 16.23 5.07 12.52
C ARG A 35 14.74 4.73 12.53
N ALA A 36 14.38 3.48 12.83
CA ALA A 36 13.00 3.03 12.98
C ALA A 36 12.42 3.32 14.38
N GLY A 37 13.14 4.06 15.23
CA GLY A 37 12.73 4.40 16.59
C GLY A 37 12.94 3.29 17.63
N ALA A 38 13.52 2.16 17.26
CA ALA A 38 13.76 1.04 18.17
C ALA A 38 14.92 1.33 19.13
N VAL A 39 14.91 0.63 20.26
CA VAL A 39 15.99 0.64 21.26
C VAL A 39 16.74 -0.69 21.17
N PRO A 40 17.96 -0.74 20.58
CA PRO A 40 18.77 -1.95 20.57
C PRO A 40 19.16 -2.36 22.01
N VAL A 41 18.96 -3.63 22.33
CA VAL A 41 19.24 -4.20 23.67
C VAL A 41 19.97 -5.54 23.56
N GLY A 42 20.61 -5.97 24.65
CA GLY A 42 21.24 -7.28 24.75
C GLY A 42 20.26 -8.43 24.97
N GLU A 43 20.76 -9.67 24.95
CA GLU A 43 19.94 -10.90 24.97
C GLU A 43 19.00 -11.00 26.19
N ALA A 44 19.41 -10.49 27.36
CA ALA A 44 18.67 -10.60 28.61
C ALA A 44 17.36 -9.79 28.66
N ALA A 45 17.18 -8.82 27.75
CA ALA A 45 15.99 -7.98 27.72
C ALA A 45 14.76 -8.73 27.19
N ASP A 46 13.57 -8.31 27.62
CA ASP A 46 12.31 -8.77 27.05
C ASP A 46 12.00 -8.00 25.75
N ALA A 47 11.91 -8.70 24.63
CA ALA A 47 11.70 -8.13 23.31
C ALA A 47 11.01 -9.13 22.39
N ALA A 48 10.20 -8.64 21.44
CA ALA A 48 9.49 -9.47 20.48
C ALA A 48 10.33 -9.83 19.23
N LEU A 49 11.35 -9.02 18.94
CA LEU A 49 12.21 -9.16 17.77
C LEU A 49 13.68 -9.22 18.18
N ALA A 50 14.45 -10.01 17.44
CA ALA A 50 15.90 -10.05 17.54
C ALA A 50 16.56 -10.02 16.16
N ILE A 51 17.72 -9.37 16.08
CA ILE A 51 18.67 -9.49 14.98
C ILE A 51 19.95 -10.14 15.52
N VAL A 52 20.36 -11.23 14.89
CA VAL A 52 21.59 -11.96 15.25
C VAL A 52 22.61 -11.76 14.14
N ALA A 53 23.64 -10.99 14.42
CA ALA A 53 24.76 -10.65 13.54
C ALA A 53 26.09 -11.19 14.10
N ILE A 54 26.06 -12.39 14.67
CA ILE A 54 27.25 -13.10 15.19
C ILE A 54 27.96 -13.81 14.03
N GLU A 55 29.28 -13.66 13.94
CA GLU A 55 30.10 -14.28 12.90
C GLU A 55 30.28 -15.79 13.16
N ASP A 56 30.67 -16.17 14.39
CA ASP A 56 30.85 -17.58 14.77
C ASP A 56 29.54 -18.37 14.61
N GLU A 57 29.61 -19.48 13.88
CA GLU A 57 28.42 -20.25 13.51
C GLU A 57 27.81 -20.98 14.71
N ALA A 58 28.63 -21.58 15.57
CA ALA A 58 28.14 -22.33 16.71
C ALA A 58 27.47 -21.39 17.73
N GLU A 59 28.10 -20.25 18.01
CA GLU A 59 27.57 -19.21 18.88
C GLU A 59 26.27 -18.61 18.32
N ALA A 60 26.24 -18.28 17.02
CA ALA A 60 25.06 -17.75 16.36
C ALA A 60 23.88 -18.73 16.46
N LEU A 61 24.09 -20.02 16.14
CA LEU A 61 23.04 -21.04 16.20
C LEU A 61 22.54 -21.25 17.63
N ALA A 62 23.44 -21.24 18.62
CA ALA A 62 23.06 -21.34 20.02
C ALA A 62 22.20 -20.14 20.47
N ALA A 63 22.58 -18.91 20.10
CA ALA A 63 21.82 -17.71 20.40
C ALA A 63 20.44 -17.71 19.72
N ILE A 64 20.37 -18.09 18.44
CA ILE A 64 19.12 -18.21 17.69
C ILE A 64 18.19 -19.21 18.39
N ALA A 65 18.68 -20.38 18.78
CA ALA A 65 17.88 -21.40 19.46
C ALA A 65 17.31 -20.88 20.79
N ARG A 66 18.12 -20.18 21.61
CA ARG A 66 17.67 -19.58 22.87
C ARG A 66 16.59 -18.51 22.66
N LEU A 67 16.77 -17.65 21.65
CA LEU A 67 15.79 -16.60 21.32
C LEU A 67 14.47 -17.19 20.83
N LYS A 68 14.51 -18.17 19.92
CA LYS A 68 13.31 -18.83 19.41
C LYS A 68 12.56 -19.61 20.49
N ALA A 69 13.28 -20.25 21.41
CA ALA A 69 12.67 -20.93 22.56
C ALA A 69 11.88 -19.98 23.48
N ARG A 70 12.22 -18.69 23.47
CA ARG A 70 11.49 -17.62 24.18
C ARG A 70 10.32 -17.02 23.39
N GLY A 71 10.08 -17.48 22.16
CA GLY A 71 9.06 -16.93 21.26
C GLY A 71 9.47 -15.62 20.58
N VAL A 72 10.76 -15.25 20.63
CA VAL A 72 11.28 -14.06 19.93
C VAL A 72 11.43 -14.39 18.44
N LEU A 73 10.90 -13.53 17.56
CA LEU A 73 11.14 -13.66 16.12
C LEU A 73 12.56 -13.22 15.80
N VAL A 74 13.29 -14.02 15.03
CA VAL A 74 14.71 -13.81 14.76
C VAL A 74 14.95 -13.47 13.28
N ASN A 75 15.80 -12.46 13.03
CA ASN A 75 16.48 -12.27 11.75
C ASN A 75 17.97 -12.54 11.95
N ALA A 76 18.47 -13.63 11.37
CA ALA A 76 19.87 -14.03 11.46
C ALA A 76 20.62 -13.59 10.19
N VAL A 77 21.66 -12.77 10.36
CA VAL A 77 22.50 -12.29 9.25
C VAL A 77 23.20 -13.48 8.60
N ASP A 78 23.18 -13.49 7.26
CA ASP A 78 23.74 -14.52 6.37
C ASP A 78 23.21 -15.95 6.60
N ARG A 79 22.11 -16.10 7.36
CA ARG A 79 21.51 -17.40 7.71
C ARG A 79 20.00 -17.41 7.42
N PRO A 80 19.59 -17.34 6.14
CA PRO A 80 18.19 -17.18 5.75
C PRO A 80 17.27 -18.33 6.23
N SER A 81 17.79 -19.55 6.35
CA SER A 81 17.04 -20.71 6.87
C SER A 81 16.69 -20.59 8.36
N GLN A 82 17.39 -19.72 9.10
CA GLN A 82 17.19 -19.49 10.52
C GLN A 82 16.32 -18.25 10.80
N CYS A 83 15.93 -17.51 9.76
CA CYS A 83 15.11 -16.30 9.90
C CYS A 83 13.61 -16.60 9.98
N ASP A 84 12.92 -15.95 10.92
CA ASP A 84 11.45 -15.91 10.97
C ASP A 84 10.89 -14.73 10.16
N PHE A 85 11.70 -13.68 9.93
CA PHE A 85 11.36 -12.54 9.09
C PHE A 85 12.57 -12.03 8.31
N THR A 86 12.31 -11.22 7.29
CA THR A 86 13.36 -10.58 6.47
C THR A 86 13.26 -9.07 6.56
N LEU A 87 14.40 -8.39 6.42
CA LEU A 87 14.44 -6.94 6.29
C LEU A 87 14.44 -6.58 4.79
N PRO A 88 13.42 -5.85 4.30
CA PRO A 88 13.30 -5.55 2.88
C PRO A 88 14.27 -4.44 2.45
N ALA A 89 14.42 -4.26 1.13
CA ALA A 89 14.94 -2.99 0.62
C ALA A 89 13.84 -1.93 0.77
N ILE A 90 14.20 -0.75 1.27
CA ILE A 90 13.23 0.30 1.64
C ILE A 90 13.48 1.55 0.80
N VAL A 91 12.42 2.10 0.21
CA VAL A 91 12.39 3.51 -0.21
C VAL A 91 11.65 4.30 0.86
N ASP A 92 12.31 5.31 1.39
CA ASP A 92 11.85 6.12 2.50
C ASP A 92 11.50 7.54 2.01
N ARG A 93 10.24 7.92 2.18
CA ARG A 93 9.66 9.25 1.91
C ARG A 93 8.69 9.59 3.05
N ASP A 94 9.12 9.38 4.29
CA ASP A 94 8.31 9.49 5.52
C ASP A 94 7.19 10.55 5.45
N PRO A 95 5.91 10.19 5.68
CA PRO A 95 5.41 8.87 6.14
C PRO A 95 5.14 7.86 5.03
N VAL A 96 5.53 8.13 3.77
CA VAL A 96 5.33 7.19 2.66
C VAL A 96 6.53 6.24 2.57
N ILE A 97 6.28 4.95 2.81
CA ILE A 97 7.32 3.91 2.80
C ILE A 97 6.98 2.85 1.76
N VAL A 98 7.95 2.46 0.95
CA VAL A 98 7.85 1.30 0.05
C VAL A 98 8.84 0.24 0.49
N ALA A 99 8.33 -0.97 0.77
CA ALA A 99 9.14 -2.14 1.12
C ALA A 99 9.17 -3.12 -0.05
N ILE A 100 10.37 -3.55 -0.45
CA ILE A 100 10.62 -4.44 -1.57
C ILE A 100 11.20 -5.74 -1.02
N GLY A 101 10.41 -6.82 -1.11
CA GLY A 101 10.82 -8.17 -0.75
C GLY A 101 10.92 -9.08 -1.96
N THR A 102 11.98 -9.88 -2.04
CA THR A 102 12.15 -10.92 -3.07
C THR A 102 11.98 -12.34 -2.51
N GLY A 103 11.42 -12.46 -1.30
CA GLY A 103 11.28 -13.75 -0.62
C GLY A 103 12.61 -14.46 -0.38
N GLY A 104 13.70 -13.69 -0.21
CA GLY A 104 15.06 -14.19 -0.05
C GLY A 104 15.75 -14.64 -1.33
N VAL A 105 15.11 -14.55 -2.50
CA VAL A 105 15.65 -15.09 -3.77
C VAL A 105 16.80 -14.24 -4.32
N SER A 106 16.72 -12.91 -4.21
CA SER A 106 17.76 -12.03 -4.74
C SER A 106 17.79 -10.69 -4.03
N ALA A 107 18.86 -10.43 -3.25
CA ALA A 107 19.13 -9.13 -2.65
C ALA A 107 19.50 -8.09 -3.72
N GLY A 108 20.23 -8.51 -4.76
CA GLY A 108 20.62 -7.63 -5.88
C GLY A 108 19.41 -7.10 -6.66
N LEU A 109 18.41 -7.95 -6.93
CA LEU A 109 17.17 -7.49 -7.56
C LEU A 109 16.41 -6.50 -6.69
N ALA A 110 16.31 -6.76 -5.38
CA ALA A 110 15.68 -5.84 -4.44
C ALA A 110 16.38 -4.47 -4.42
N ALA A 111 17.71 -4.45 -4.44
CA ALA A 111 18.51 -3.24 -4.49
C ALA A 111 18.32 -2.47 -5.81
N ALA A 112 18.31 -3.16 -6.96
CA ALA A 112 18.10 -2.54 -8.26
C ALA A 112 16.70 -1.94 -8.40
N LEU A 113 15.66 -2.63 -7.89
CA LEU A 113 14.29 -2.10 -7.84
C LEU A 113 14.20 -0.87 -6.92
N ARG A 114 14.83 -0.91 -5.74
CA ARG A 114 14.89 0.23 -4.81
C ARG A 114 15.49 1.45 -5.49
N GLN A 115 16.63 1.30 -6.16
CA GLN A 115 17.30 2.42 -6.86
C GLN A 115 16.40 3.06 -7.91
N ARG A 116 15.72 2.25 -8.72
CA ARG A 116 14.78 2.75 -9.74
C ARG A 116 13.59 3.47 -9.12
N LEU A 117 13.02 2.91 -8.04
CA LEU A 117 11.90 3.52 -7.33
C LEU A 117 12.32 4.81 -6.62
N GLU A 118 13.55 4.92 -6.13
CA GLU A 118 14.06 6.18 -5.57
C GLU A 118 14.13 7.31 -6.61
N THR A 119 14.51 7.01 -7.85
CA THR A 119 14.49 7.99 -8.95
C THR A 119 13.06 8.38 -9.32
N LEU A 120 12.14 7.42 -9.29
CA LEU A 120 10.76 7.63 -9.72
C LEU A 120 9.90 8.35 -8.67
N LEU A 121 10.13 8.11 -7.38
CA LEU A 121 9.31 8.63 -6.30
C LEU A 121 9.82 9.99 -5.80
N PRO A 122 9.03 11.08 -5.97
CA PRO A 122 9.47 12.42 -5.57
C PRO A 122 9.79 12.52 -4.09
N ALA A 123 10.81 13.32 -3.74
CA ALA A 123 11.21 13.55 -2.35
C ALA A 123 10.08 14.17 -1.49
N ARG A 124 9.19 14.96 -2.13
CA ARG A 124 8.09 15.69 -1.48
C ARG A 124 6.88 14.85 -1.12
N LEU A 125 6.87 13.54 -1.41
CA LEU A 125 5.75 12.64 -1.09
C LEU A 125 5.38 12.65 0.39
N GLY A 126 6.38 12.74 1.27
CA GLY A 126 6.17 12.86 2.70
C GLY A 126 5.37 14.10 3.08
N ALA A 127 5.77 15.26 2.54
CA ALA A 127 5.08 16.52 2.73
C ALA A 127 3.65 16.50 2.17
N LEU A 128 3.42 15.84 1.02
CA LEU A 128 2.07 15.66 0.48
C LEU A 128 1.19 14.84 1.45
N ALA A 129 1.71 13.73 1.99
CA ALA A 129 0.96 12.90 2.93
C ALA A 129 0.61 13.66 4.23
N GLN A 130 1.55 14.44 4.75
CA GLN A 130 1.32 15.30 5.93
C GLN A 130 0.31 16.41 5.63
N ALA A 131 0.39 17.03 4.45
CA ALA A 131 -0.59 18.03 4.02
C ALA A 131 -2.01 17.43 3.90
N LEU A 132 -2.14 16.24 3.29
CA LEU A 132 -3.42 15.50 3.22
C LEU A 132 -3.96 15.17 4.62
N TYR A 133 -3.08 14.82 5.56
CA TYR A 133 -3.45 14.62 6.96
C TYR A 133 -4.01 15.91 7.60
N ALA A 134 -3.30 17.03 7.45
CA ALA A 134 -3.70 18.32 8.00
C ALA A 134 -5.01 18.84 7.38
N ALA A 135 -5.20 18.62 6.08
CA ALA A 135 -6.38 19.06 5.33
C ALA A 135 -7.68 18.30 5.65
N ARG A 136 -7.63 17.17 6.37
CA ARG A 136 -8.80 16.30 6.59
C ARG A 136 -10.01 17.04 7.17
N ALA A 137 -9.80 17.95 8.13
CA ALA A 137 -10.89 18.68 8.77
C ALA A 137 -11.57 19.61 7.75
N ALA A 138 -10.79 20.39 7.01
CA ALA A 138 -11.29 21.26 5.94
C ALA A 138 -12.00 20.47 4.83
N LEU A 139 -11.43 19.33 4.42
CA LEU A 139 -12.05 18.45 3.41
C LEU A 139 -13.37 17.84 3.87
N ARG A 140 -13.50 17.51 5.17
CA ARG A 140 -14.77 17.04 5.75
C ARG A 140 -15.84 18.13 5.78
N GLN A 141 -15.46 19.38 6.04
CA GLN A 141 -16.38 20.51 5.99
C GLN A 141 -16.80 20.84 4.55
N ARG A 142 -15.84 20.82 3.61
CA ARG A 142 -16.08 21.13 2.19
C ARG A 142 -16.88 20.04 1.47
N PHE A 143 -16.62 18.78 1.80
CA PHE A 143 -17.33 17.63 1.26
C PHE A 143 -17.88 16.79 2.41
N PRO A 144 -19.08 17.12 2.95
CA PRO A 144 -19.66 16.36 4.06
C PRO A 144 -19.92 14.90 3.69
N ASP A 145 -20.40 14.68 2.46
CA ASP A 145 -20.61 13.34 1.91
C ASP A 145 -19.29 12.58 1.75
N MET A 146 -19.22 11.38 2.33
CA MET A 146 -18.02 10.54 2.33
C MET A 146 -17.65 10.10 0.90
N ALA A 147 -18.65 9.76 0.09
CA ALA A 147 -18.40 9.27 -1.26
C ALA A 147 -17.87 10.39 -2.17
N GLN A 148 -18.45 11.58 -2.10
CA GLN A 148 -18.00 12.77 -2.81
C GLN A 148 -16.58 13.18 -2.39
N ARG A 149 -16.30 13.18 -1.08
CA ARG A 149 -14.97 13.48 -0.56
C ARG A 149 -13.92 12.51 -1.06
N ARG A 150 -14.21 11.21 -1.02
CA ARG A 150 -13.33 10.16 -1.55
C ARG A 150 -13.03 10.39 -3.04
N ARG A 151 -14.06 10.65 -3.85
CA ARG A 151 -13.89 10.93 -5.29
C ARG A 151 -13.04 12.16 -5.55
N ALA A 152 -13.28 13.26 -4.83
CA ALA A 152 -12.50 14.49 -4.99
C ALA A 152 -11.01 14.25 -4.69
N ILE A 153 -10.71 13.52 -3.60
CA ILE A 153 -9.33 13.12 -3.27
C ILE A 153 -8.75 12.19 -4.33
N SER A 154 -9.48 11.16 -4.76
CA SER A 154 -9.02 10.23 -5.81
C SER A 154 -8.76 10.93 -7.14
N ALA A 155 -9.60 11.87 -7.54
CA ALA A 155 -9.41 12.64 -8.77
C ALA A 155 -8.18 13.56 -8.68
N ALA A 156 -7.94 14.16 -7.51
CA ALA A 156 -6.74 14.97 -7.30
C ALA A 156 -5.46 14.13 -7.35
N LEU A 157 -5.48 12.89 -6.82
CA LEU A 157 -4.33 11.98 -6.77
C LEU A 157 -4.16 11.12 -8.05
N ALA A 158 -5.09 11.19 -8.99
CA ALA A 158 -5.01 10.44 -10.24
C ALA A 158 -3.83 10.94 -11.11
N PRO A 159 -3.34 10.14 -12.07
CA PRO A 159 -2.35 10.60 -13.03
C PRO A 159 -2.79 11.89 -13.74
N GLY A 160 -1.95 12.93 -13.69
CA GLY A 160 -2.26 14.28 -14.21
C GLY A 160 -3.25 15.08 -13.36
N GLY A 161 -3.69 14.55 -12.22
CA GLY A 161 -4.50 15.26 -11.24
C GLY A 161 -3.72 16.35 -10.52
N ALA A 162 -4.44 17.28 -9.87
CA ALA A 162 -3.82 18.46 -9.24
C ALA A 162 -2.84 18.12 -8.10
N LEU A 163 -2.88 16.90 -7.56
CA LEU A 163 -2.02 16.36 -6.52
C LEU A 163 -1.37 15.02 -6.94
N ASP A 164 -1.17 14.79 -8.24
CA ASP A 164 -0.52 13.56 -8.74
C ASP A 164 0.79 13.29 -7.98
N PRO A 165 0.91 12.18 -7.22
CA PRO A 165 2.08 11.89 -6.40
C PRO A 165 3.38 11.75 -7.18
N LEU A 166 3.32 11.40 -8.48
CA LEU A 166 4.50 11.20 -9.33
C LEU A 166 4.86 12.42 -10.17
N ALA A 167 3.91 13.35 -10.33
CA ALA A 167 4.08 14.60 -11.07
C ALA A 167 3.67 15.81 -10.22
N LEU A 168 4.02 15.76 -8.92
CA LEU A 168 3.63 16.78 -7.94
C LEU A 168 4.03 18.18 -8.44
N PRO A 169 3.08 19.11 -8.59
CA PRO A 169 3.41 20.46 -9.02
C PRO A 169 4.31 21.17 -8.00
N GLU A 170 5.16 22.05 -8.49
CA GLU A 170 5.82 23.04 -7.64
C GLU A 170 4.76 23.99 -7.07
N GLY A 171 4.75 24.17 -5.75
CA GLY A 171 3.71 24.93 -5.08
C GLY A 171 3.55 24.58 -3.60
N ASP A 172 2.80 25.42 -2.89
CA ASP A 172 2.54 25.27 -1.46
C ASP A 172 1.52 24.15 -1.19
N LEU A 173 1.96 23.12 -0.47
CA LEU A 173 1.11 21.99 -0.09
C LEU A 173 0.19 22.32 1.10
N ASN A 174 0.36 23.45 1.79
CA ASN A 174 -0.51 23.82 2.89
C ASN A 174 -1.94 24.20 2.42
N ALA A 175 -2.10 24.57 1.15
CA ALA A 175 -3.36 24.99 0.57
C ALA A 175 -4.12 23.87 -0.18
N ILE A 176 -3.72 22.59 -0.03
CA ILE A 176 -4.25 21.50 -0.87
C ILE A 176 -5.77 21.28 -0.74
N ALA A 177 -6.37 21.66 0.39
CA ALA A 177 -7.82 21.58 0.58
C ALA A 177 -8.57 22.50 -0.39
N ALA A 178 -7.97 23.63 -0.77
CA ALA A 178 -8.48 24.54 -1.79
C ALA A 178 -8.29 23.95 -3.20
N THR A 179 -7.12 23.32 -3.44
CA THR A 179 -6.74 22.67 -4.70
C THR A 179 -7.63 21.48 -5.06
N ILE A 180 -8.11 20.74 -4.06
CA ILE A 180 -9.06 19.65 -4.27
C ILE A 180 -10.44 20.25 -4.62
N GLY A 181 -10.70 20.34 -5.93
CA GLY A 181 -11.98 20.75 -6.47
C GLY A 181 -13.07 19.68 -6.31
N ALA A 182 -14.33 20.06 -6.56
CA ALA A 182 -15.38 19.07 -6.77
C ALA A 182 -14.98 18.21 -7.98
N ALA A 183 -15.13 16.88 -7.86
CA ALA A 183 -14.81 15.98 -8.95
C ALA A 183 -15.55 16.42 -10.22
N ALA A 184 -14.82 16.56 -11.33
CA ALA A 184 -15.41 16.83 -12.62
C ALA A 184 -16.42 15.73 -13.01
N VAL A 185 -17.38 16.13 -13.85
CA VAL A 185 -18.49 15.38 -14.46
C VAL A 185 -18.35 13.85 -14.39
N ALA A 186 -19.43 13.15 -13.99
CA ALA A 186 -19.44 11.69 -13.95
C ALA A 186 -18.81 11.07 -15.19
N THR A 187 -17.75 10.30 -14.95
CA THR A 187 -17.15 9.51 -16.02
C THR A 187 -18.05 8.32 -16.24
N ARG A 188 -18.71 8.30 -17.39
CA ARG A 188 -19.58 7.18 -17.77
C ARG A 188 -18.76 6.18 -18.58
N ARG A 189 -18.86 4.91 -18.19
CA ARG A 189 -18.26 3.78 -18.90
C ARG A 189 -19.34 2.74 -19.13
N THR A 190 -19.33 2.16 -20.31
CA THR A 190 -20.26 1.11 -20.69
C THR A 190 -19.48 -0.17 -20.93
N ILE A 191 -19.91 -1.24 -20.30
CA ILE A 191 -19.37 -2.58 -20.51
C ILE A 191 -20.46 -3.39 -21.22
N ARG A 192 -20.15 -3.84 -22.44
CA ARG A 192 -20.95 -4.85 -23.13
C ARG A 192 -20.45 -6.22 -22.72
N LEU A 193 -21.31 -6.97 -22.05
CA LEU A 193 -20.99 -8.31 -21.60
C LEU A 193 -20.92 -9.25 -22.80
N ARG A 194 -19.81 -9.99 -22.89
CA ARG A 194 -19.61 -11.04 -23.89
C ARG A 194 -20.30 -12.35 -23.46
N SER A 195 -20.32 -12.59 -22.15
CA SER A 195 -20.95 -13.74 -21.52
C SER A 195 -21.36 -13.39 -20.08
N ALA A 196 -21.89 -14.37 -19.35
CA ALA A 196 -22.12 -14.28 -17.91
C ALA A 196 -20.88 -14.61 -17.06
N ASP A 197 -19.78 -15.04 -17.69
CA ASP A 197 -18.54 -15.40 -17.02
C ASP A 197 -17.72 -14.13 -16.70
N PRO A 198 -17.41 -13.86 -15.41
CA PRO A 198 -16.56 -12.71 -15.07
C PRO A 198 -15.13 -12.82 -15.60
N ASP A 199 -14.62 -14.01 -15.93
CA ASP A 199 -13.28 -14.17 -16.47
C ASP A 199 -13.18 -13.73 -17.95
N ASP A 200 -14.33 -13.59 -18.62
CA ASP A 200 -14.39 -12.97 -19.94
C ASP A 200 -14.24 -11.45 -19.91
N LEU A 201 -14.24 -10.80 -18.74
CA LEU A 201 -13.96 -9.37 -18.58
C LEU A 201 -12.50 -9.07 -18.91
N SER A 202 -12.25 -8.03 -19.71
CA SER A 202 -10.90 -7.51 -19.85
C SER A 202 -10.40 -6.94 -18.53
N LEU A 203 -9.08 -6.89 -18.35
CA LEU A 203 -8.46 -6.25 -17.18
C LEU A 203 -8.92 -4.79 -16.99
N ARG A 204 -9.27 -4.09 -18.08
CA ARG A 204 -9.77 -2.71 -18.03
C ARG A 204 -11.20 -2.65 -17.49
N GLU A 205 -12.08 -3.53 -17.96
CA GLU A 205 -13.48 -3.59 -17.51
C GLU A 205 -13.58 -4.07 -16.05
N ALA A 206 -12.77 -5.05 -15.67
CA ALA A 206 -12.67 -5.49 -14.28
C ALA A 206 -12.21 -4.36 -13.34
N ARG A 207 -11.24 -3.54 -13.77
CA ARG A 207 -10.81 -2.34 -13.03
C ARG A 207 -11.92 -1.31 -12.92
N TRP A 208 -12.65 -1.05 -14.02
CA TRP A 208 -13.79 -0.12 -13.96
C TRP A 208 -14.87 -0.58 -12.98
N LEU A 209 -15.18 -1.88 -12.94
CA LEU A 209 -16.15 -2.41 -11.97
C LEU A 209 -15.66 -2.25 -10.52
N ALA A 210 -14.40 -2.58 -10.26
CA ALA A 210 -13.81 -2.43 -8.93
C ALA A 210 -13.82 -0.96 -8.44
N ASP A 211 -13.63 -0.01 -9.37
CA ASP A 211 -13.57 1.42 -9.06
C ASP A 211 -14.93 2.14 -9.15
N ALA A 212 -16.00 1.47 -9.59
CA ALA A 212 -17.30 2.09 -9.91
C ALA A 212 -18.00 2.67 -8.67
N ASP A 213 -18.34 3.96 -8.69
CA ASP A 213 -19.19 4.58 -7.66
C ASP A 213 -20.66 4.17 -7.84
N TRP A 214 -21.10 4.00 -9.08
CA TRP A 214 -22.44 3.56 -9.45
C TRP A 214 -22.37 2.43 -10.47
N LEU A 215 -23.10 1.36 -10.20
CA LEU A 215 -23.34 0.27 -11.13
C LEU A 215 -24.77 0.36 -11.64
N VAL A 216 -24.90 0.68 -12.93
CA VAL A 216 -26.18 0.70 -13.63
C VAL A 216 -26.36 -0.62 -14.35
N ALA A 217 -27.34 -1.41 -13.94
CA ALA A 217 -27.54 -2.75 -14.47
C ALA A 217 -29.04 -3.09 -14.52
N GLY A 218 -29.48 -3.68 -15.62
CA GLY A 218 -30.82 -4.24 -15.75
C GLY A 218 -31.01 -5.53 -14.93
N PRO A 219 -32.25 -6.04 -14.83
CA PRO A 219 -32.56 -7.26 -14.07
C PRO A 219 -31.81 -8.50 -14.60
N ASP A 220 -31.47 -8.51 -15.89
CA ASP A 220 -30.79 -9.64 -16.54
C ASP A 220 -29.26 -9.62 -16.37
N ALA A 221 -28.72 -8.71 -15.55
CA ALA A 221 -27.29 -8.62 -15.33
C ALA A 221 -26.74 -9.82 -14.52
N PRO A 222 -25.69 -10.51 -15.01
CA PRO A 222 -25.15 -11.70 -14.35
C PRO A 222 -24.65 -11.42 -12.91
N PRO A 223 -25.15 -12.15 -11.89
CA PRO A 223 -24.75 -11.94 -10.49
C PRO A 223 -23.25 -12.03 -10.25
N ALA A 224 -22.55 -12.93 -10.95
CA ALA A 224 -21.10 -13.12 -10.85
C ALA A 224 -20.31 -11.89 -11.31
N ILE A 225 -20.84 -11.13 -12.28
CA ILE A 225 -20.24 -9.88 -12.77
C ILE A 225 -20.62 -8.71 -11.84
N LEU A 226 -21.87 -8.67 -11.37
CA LEU A 226 -22.33 -7.70 -10.37
C LEU A 226 -21.53 -7.77 -9.06
N ALA A 227 -21.03 -8.95 -8.69
CA ALA A 227 -20.19 -9.18 -7.52
C ALA A 227 -18.75 -8.64 -7.67
N ARG A 228 -18.31 -8.30 -8.90
CA ARG A 228 -16.99 -7.70 -9.14
C ARG A 228 -16.95 -6.20 -8.84
N ALA A 229 -18.10 -5.56 -8.72
CA ALA A 229 -18.17 -4.19 -8.25
C ALA A 229 -17.88 -4.10 -6.74
N ARG A 230 -17.33 -2.97 -6.30
CA ARG A 230 -17.14 -2.67 -4.88
C ARG A 230 -18.44 -2.83 -4.10
N ALA A 231 -18.35 -3.35 -2.87
CA ALA A 231 -19.52 -3.65 -2.04
C ALA A 231 -20.37 -2.41 -1.69
N ASP A 232 -19.74 -1.22 -1.63
CA ASP A 232 -20.37 0.06 -1.32
C ASP A 232 -20.73 0.90 -2.56
N ALA A 233 -20.73 0.32 -3.77
CA ALA A 233 -21.22 1.00 -4.97
C ALA A 233 -22.74 1.20 -4.91
N GLY A 234 -23.21 2.39 -5.31
CA GLY A 234 -24.63 2.61 -5.58
C GLY A 234 -25.11 1.72 -6.72
N ARG A 235 -26.31 1.13 -6.60
CA ARG A 235 -26.87 0.24 -7.62
C ARG A 235 -28.21 0.78 -8.09
N SER A 236 -28.40 0.88 -9.41
CA SER A 236 -29.64 1.39 -9.99
C SER A 236 -29.94 0.73 -11.33
N ALA A 237 -31.21 0.62 -11.69
CA ALA A 237 -31.61 0.15 -13.02
C ALA A 237 -31.38 1.22 -14.10
N THR A 238 -31.43 2.49 -13.71
CA THR A 238 -31.21 3.66 -14.58
C THR A 238 -30.04 4.50 -14.09
N PRO A 239 -29.31 5.19 -14.98
CA PRO A 239 -28.24 6.09 -14.55
C PRO A 239 -28.81 7.24 -13.70
N PRO A 240 -28.26 7.52 -12.51
CA PRO A 240 -28.70 8.68 -11.74
C PRO A 240 -28.43 9.97 -12.52
N ALA A 241 -29.42 10.87 -12.57
CA ALA A 241 -29.33 12.14 -13.32
C ALA A 241 -28.15 13.00 -12.86
N GLU A 242 -27.89 13.02 -11.55
CA GLU A 242 -26.78 13.74 -10.91
C GLU A 242 -25.74 12.80 -10.31
N ALA A 243 -25.49 11.65 -10.96
CA ALA A 243 -24.41 10.78 -10.52
C ALA A 243 -23.07 11.54 -10.59
N ALA A 244 -22.27 11.42 -9.53
CA ALA A 244 -20.89 11.87 -9.50
C ALA A 244 -19.95 10.66 -9.43
N GLY A 245 -18.79 10.75 -10.09
CA GLY A 245 -17.80 9.66 -10.12
C GLY A 245 -17.91 8.72 -11.30
N LEU A 246 -17.38 7.50 -11.13
CA LEU A 246 -17.41 6.48 -12.18
C LEU A 246 -18.76 5.77 -12.18
N VAL A 247 -19.55 5.98 -13.23
CA VAL A 247 -20.79 5.25 -13.49
C VAL A 247 -20.48 4.17 -14.52
N VAL A 248 -20.62 2.91 -14.12
CA VAL A 248 -20.47 1.77 -15.02
C VAL A 248 -21.85 1.25 -15.38
N THR A 249 -22.19 1.32 -16.66
CA THR A 249 -23.40 0.70 -17.21
C THR A 249 -23.08 -0.66 -17.80
N LEU A 250 -23.77 -1.70 -17.32
CA LEU A 250 -23.70 -3.03 -17.89
C LEU A 250 -24.80 -3.22 -18.93
N ILE A 251 -24.40 -3.60 -20.15
CA ILE A 251 -25.33 -4.02 -21.20
C ILE A 251 -25.19 -5.54 -21.34
N ALA A 252 -26.28 -6.25 -21.10
CA ALA A 252 -26.36 -7.70 -21.27
C ALA A 252 -26.07 -8.12 -22.72
N PRO A 253 -25.61 -9.36 -22.95
CA PRO A 253 -25.38 -9.85 -24.31
C PRO A 253 -26.67 -9.72 -25.15
N GLY A 254 -26.62 -8.92 -26.22
CA GLY A 254 -27.78 -8.70 -27.11
C GLY A 254 -28.76 -7.59 -26.70
N GLY A 255 -28.50 -6.81 -25.64
CA GLY A 255 -29.35 -5.69 -25.23
C GLY A 255 -29.25 -4.44 -26.14
N PRO A 256 -30.32 -3.62 -26.24
CA PRO A 256 -30.30 -2.35 -27.00
C PRO A 256 -29.44 -1.27 -26.31
N LEU A 257 -29.10 -0.22 -27.08
CA LEU A 257 -28.33 0.95 -26.65
C LEU A 257 -29.16 1.94 -25.83
#